data_AF-A0A8J2SZB9-F1
#
_entry.id   AF-A0A8J2SZB9-F1
#
_cell.length_a   1.000
_cell.length_b   1.000
_cell.length_c   1.000
_cell.angle_alpha   90.00
_cell.angle_beta   90.00
_cell.angle_gamma   90.00
#
_symmetry.space_group_name_H-M   'P 1'
#
loop_
_entity.id
_entity.type
_entity.pdbx_description
1 polymer ?
#
loop_
_entity_poly.entity_id
_entity_poly.type
_entity_poly.pdbx_seq_one_letter_code
_entity_poly.pdbx_strand_id
1 'polypeptide(L)'
;MAELDAAAMERLRKEMGEKVEIPVPEGMIPVHDNKATAVLAAPGDLERLRESMEPELVMSTLVDPLAVVRLTPFSAIPEWANHSTFCSITRTADELSIVTCSFDVPATEQREGPFTAFMVHGPLDFALTGILSRIATALARAGVSIFAISTFDTDYVLVPSADADKARSALTASGTCRFTDP
;
A
#
# COMPACT_ATOMS: atom_id res chain seq x y z
N MET A 1 40.74 -18.14 13.88
CA MET A 1 39.74 -18.58 12.88
C MET A 1 40.31 -19.81 12.20
N ALA A 2 39.79 -20.99 12.51
CA ALA A 2 40.17 -22.23 11.82
C ALA A 2 39.03 -22.58 10.87
N GLU A 3 39.34 -22.70 9.58
CA GLU A 3 38.39 -23.16 8.57
C GLU A 3 38.17 -24.66 8.75
N LEU A 4 36.90 -25.07 8.89
CA LEU A 4 36.51 -26.47 8.95
C LEU A 4 36.47 -27.04 7.53
N ASP A 5 37.06 -28.22 7.34
CA ASP A 5 37.13 -28.87 6.03
C ASP A 5 35.76 -29.38 5.54
N ALA A 6 35.69 -29.70 4.25
CA ALA A 6 34.46 -30.14 3.59
C ALA A 6 33.89 -31.44 4.19
N ALA A 7 34.71 -32.29 4.81
CA ALA A 7 34.25 -33.51 5.46
C ALA A 7 33.61 -33.24 6.82
N ALA A 8 34.06 -32.21 7.54
CA ALA A 8 33.40 -31.72 8.75
C ALA A 8 32.04 -31.08 8.45
N MET A 9 31.93 -30.36 7.32
CA MET A 9 30.66 -29.79 6.86
C MET A 9 29.64 -30.86 6.45
N GLU A 10 30.09 -31.94 5.80
CA GLU A 10 29.22 -33.07 5.42
C GLU A 10 28.68 -33.84 6.65
N ARG A 11 29.49 -33.97 7.71
CA ARG A 11 29.05 -34.57 8.99
C ARG A 11 28.01 -33.72 9.69
N LEU A 12 28.23 -32.40 9.77
CA LEU A 12 27.27 -31.43 10.31
C LEU A 12 25.94 -31.45 9.55
N ARG A 13 26.01 -31.55 8.21
CA ARG A 13 24.82 -31.64 7.35
C ARG A 13 24.03 -32.92 7.57
N LYS A 14 24.71 -34.01 7.94
CA LYS A 14 24.09 -35.31 8.22
C LYS A 14 23.48 -35.39 9.62
N GLU A 15 24.12 -34.78 10.62
CA GLU A 15 23.58 -34.64 11.98
C GLU A 15 22.37 -33.70 12.02
N MET A 16 22.34 -32.65 11.18
CA MET A 16 21.17 -31.79 11.01
C MET A 16 20.07 -32.38 10.12
N GLY A 17 20.32 -33.53 9.48
CA GLY A 17 19.39 -34.21 8.56
C GLY A 17 18.45 -35.21 9.25
N GLU A 18 18.66 -35.51 10.52
CA GLU A 18 17.71 -36.24 11.35
C GLU A 18 16.91 -35.23 12.15
N LYS A 19 15.58 -35.24 11.99
CA LYS A 19 14.64 -34.37 12.72
C LYS A 19 14.88 -34.52 14.23
N VAL A 20 15.66 -33.62 14.82
CA VAL A 20 15.61 -33.37 16.25
C VAL A 20 14.33 -32.60 16.49
N GLU A 21 13.26 -33.32 16.85
CA GLU A 21 12.08 -32.70 17.44
C GLU A 21 12.49 -32.07 18.77
N ILE A 22 12.84 -30.79 18.73
CA ILE A 22 13.03 -29.99 19.93
C ILE A 22 11.63 -29.82 20.54
N PRO A 23 11.40 -30.22 21.81
CA PRO A 23 10.10 -30.06 22.43
C PRO A 23 9.77 -28.57 22.49
N VAL A 24 8.67 -28.18 21.82
CA VAL A 24 8.18 -26.80 21.80
C VAL A 24 7.57 -26.51 23.18
N PRO A 25 8.10 -25.54 23.96
CA PRO A 25 7.50 -25.14 25.22
C PRO A 25 6.06 -24.64 25.00
N GLU A 26 5.16 -24.89 25.95
CA GLU A 26 3.77 -24.39 25.88
C GLU A 26 3.74 -22.89 25.56
N GLY A 27 3.07 -22.52 24.46
CA GLY A 27 2.88 -21.13 24.03
C GLY A 27 3.81 -20.64 22.90
N MET A 28 4.71 -21.46 22.37
CA MET A 28 5.58 -21.11 21.23
C MET A 28 5.10 -21.73 19.90
N ILE A 29 5.25 -20.99 18.79
CA ILE A 29 4.91 -21.45 17.42
C ILE A 29 6.21 -21.59 16.62
N PRO A 30 6.49 -22.74 16.00
CA PRO A 30 7.66 -22.91 15.15
C PRO A 30 7.48 -22.15 13.83
N VAL A 31 8.46 -21.34 13.45
CA VAL A 31 8.50 -20.65 12.15
C VAL A 31 9.64 -21.22 11.33
N HIS A 32 9.34 -21.63 10.09
CA HIS A 32 10.33 -22.10 9.13
C HIS A 32 10.84 -20.93 8.29
N ASP A 33 12.12 -20.59 8.44
CA ASP A 33 12.81 -19.67 7.54
C ASP A 33 13.51 -20.46 6.41
N ASN A 34 13.65 -19.85 5.22
CA ASN A 34 14.21 -20.44 3.99
C ASN A 34 15.71 -20.82 4.08
N LYS A 35 16.30 -20.78 5.28
CA LYS A 35 17.65 -21.29 5.61
C LYS A 35 17.65 -22.40 6.67
N ALA A 36 16.52 -23.06 6.95
CA ALA A 36 16.43 -24.19 7.87
C ALA A 36 17.02 -23.92 9.27
N THR A 37 16.71 -22.75 9.84
CA THR A 37 16.98 -22.44 11.25
C THR A 37 15.65 -22.07 11.91
N ALA A 38 15.21 -22.85 12.90
CA ALA A 38 14.05 -22.50 13.70
C ALA A 38 14.45 -21.45 14.73
N VAL A 39 13.96 -20.22 14.58
CA VAL A 39 14.15 -19.15 15.57
C VAL A 39 12.92 -19.12 16.46
N LEU A 40 13.12 -19.29 17.77
CA LEU A 40 12.08 -19.07 18.77
C LEU A 40 11.95 -17.56 18.99
N ALA A 41 10.80 -16.99 18.64
CA ALA A 41 10.50 -15.57 18.84
C ALA A 41 9.29 -15.43 19.78
N ALA A 42 9.34 -14.46 20.72
CA ALA A 42 8.16 -14.13 21.53
C ALA A 42 7.05 -13.58 20.61
N PRO A 43 5.76 -13.67 20.99
CA PRO A 43 4.66 -13.18 20.15
C PRO A 43 4.83 -11.74 19.66
N GLY A 44 5.38 -10.85 20.49
CA GLY A 44 5.68 -9.46 20.11
C GLY A 44 6.95 -9.26 19.26
N ASP A 45 7.80 -10.27 19.14
CA ASP A 45 8.97 -10.25 18.25
C ASP A 45 8.60 -10.71 16.84
N LEU A 46 7.61 -11.60 16.70
CA LEU A 46 7.03 -11.99 15.42
C LEU A 46 6.34 -10.81 14.73
N GLU A 47 5.62 -9.98 15.48
CA GLU A 47 4.92 -8.81 14.94
C GLU A 47 5.92 -7.75 14.46
N ARG A 48 6.99 -7.50 15.23
CA ARG A 48 8.10 -6.61 14.84
C ARG A 48 8.92 -7.15 13.67
N LEU A 49 9.17 -8.46 13.62
CA LEU A 49 9.83 -9.12 12.49
C LEU A 49 8.95 -9.05 11.24
N ARG A 50 7.63 -9.26 11.37
CA ARG A 50 6.69 -9.18 10.27
C ARG A 50 6.55 -7.76 9.72
N GLU A 51 6.47 -6.75 10.59
CA GLU A 51 6.54 -5.32 10.21
C GLU A 51 7.86 -4.99 9.49
N SER A 52 8.98 -5.60 9.91
CA SER A 52 10.29 -5.44 9.24
C SER A 52 10.42 -6.19 7.91
N MET A 53 9.47 -7.07 7.58
CA MET A 53 9.45 -7.90 6.37
C MET A 53 8.32 -7.55 5.41
N GLU A 54 7.46 -6.57 5.72
CA GLU A 54 6.45 -6.13 4.77
C GLU A 54 7.10 -5.32 3.64
N PRO A 55 6.80 -5.63 2.38
CA PRO A 55 7.40 -4.93 1.26
C PRO A 55 7.02 -3.44 1.30
N GLU A 56 8.02 -2.61 0.96
CA GLU A 56 7.84 -1.19 0.69
C GLU A 56 6.95 -1.03 -0.54
N LEU A 57 5.93 -0.19 -0.43
CA LEU A 57 5.01 0.10 -1.53
C LEU A 57 5.66 1.09 -2.49
N VAL A 58 5.74 0.76 -3.77
CA VAL A 58 6.21 1.72 -4.77
C VAL A 58 5.03 2.56 -5.23
N MET A 59 5.19 3.89 -5.28
CA MET A 59 4.13 4.81 -5.71
C MET A 59 4.64 5.78 -6.78
N SER A 60 3.76 6.18 -7.70
CA SER A 60 3.99 7.31 -8.61
C SER A 60 2.92 8.37 -8.39
N THR A 61 3.17 9.58 -8.92
CA THR A 61 2.20 10.68 -8.85
C THR A 61 1.61 10.92 -10.24
N LEU A 62 0.29 10.99 -10.31
CA LEU A 62 -0.38 11.39 -11.54
C LEU A 62 -0.07 12.86 -11.83
N VAL A 63 0.15 13.16 -13.11
CA VAL A 63 0.51 14.50 -13.58
C VAL A 63 -0.65 15.49 -13.43
N ASP A 64 -1.86 15.05 -13.76
CA ASP A 64 -3.03 15.92 -13.78
C ASP A 64 -3.64 16.06 -12.38
N PRO A 65 -3.91 17.30 -11.92
CA PRO A 65 -4.64 17.52 -10.67
C PRO A 65 -6.09 17.08 -10.84
N LEU A 66 -6.65 16.38 -9.85
CA LEU A 66 -7.99 15.83 -9.91
C LEU A 66 -9.00 16.64 -9.09
N ALA A 67 -10.26 16.60 -9.48
CA ALA A 67 -11.36 17.18 -8.73
C ALA A 67 -12.44 16.12 -8.48
N VAL A 68 -13.15 16.24 -7.36
CA VAL A 68 -14.31 15.43 -7.02
C VAL A 68 -15.57 16.25 -7.23
N VAL A 69 -16.44 15.82 -8.13
CA VAL A 69 -17.68 16.49 -8.51
C VAL A 69 -18.87 15.68 -8.05
N ARG A 70 -19.86 16.36 -7.47
CA ARG A 70 -21.11 15.74 -7.03
C ARG A 70 -22.26 16.18 -7.93
N LEU A 71 -22.96 15.22 -8.52
CA LEU A 71 -24.17 15.40 -9.29
C LEU A 71 -25.33 14.62 -8.66
N THR A 72 -26.54 14.85 -9.16
CA THR A 72 -27.73 14.12 -8.67
C THR A 72 -27.67 12.64 -9.08
N PRO A 73 -28.28 11.71 -8.32
CA PRO A 73 -28.18 10.27 -8.57
C PRO A 73 -28.76 9.81 -9.91
N PHE A 74 -29.55 10.64 -10.58
CA PHE A 74 -30.15 10.35 -11.89
C PHE A 74 -29.54 11.14 -13.04
N SER A 75 -28.53 11.98 -12.76
CA SER A 75 -27.83 12.73 -13.81
C SER A 75 -27.16 11.76 -14.79
N ALA A 76 -27.28 12.05 -16.08
CA ALA A 76 -26.44 11.41 -17.09
C ALA A 76 -24.96 11.71 -16.79
N ILE A 77 -24.07 10.82 -17.22
CA ILE A 77 -22.62 11.07 -17.14
C ILE A 77 -22.31 12.21 -18.12
N PRO A 78 -21.76 13.35 -17.66
CA PRO A 78 -21.42 14.46 -18.55
C PRO A 78 -20.26 14.11 -19.48
N GLU A 79 -20.25 14.69 -20.68
CA GLU A 79 -19.21 14.41 -21.69
C GLU A 79 -17.80 14.78 -21.19
N TRP A 80 -17.68 15.87 -20.44
CA TRP A 80 -16.39 16.32 -19.91
C TRP A 80 -15.73 15.29 -18.98
N ALA A 81 -16.48 14.35 -18.40
CA ALA A 81 -15.92 13.28 -17.57
C ALA A 81 -15.10 12.27 -18.39
N ASN A 82 -15.25 12.24 -19.71
CA ASN A 82 -14.55 11.31 -20.61
C ASN A 82 -13.26 11.87 -21.21
N HIS A 83 -12.90 13.13 -20.93
CA HIS A 83 -11.75 13.79 -21.54
C HIS A 83 -10.40 13.41 -20.90
N SER A 84 -10.42 12.99 -19.62
CA SER A 84 -9.22 12.76 -18.82
C SER A 84 -8.68 11.33 -18.93
N THR A 85 -7.37 11.19 -18.70
CA THR A 85 -6.70 9.88 -18.63
C THR A 85 -7.06 9.09 -17.37
N PHE A 86 -7.40 9.78 -16.28
CA PHE A 86 -7.94 9.20 -15.06
C PHE A 86 -9.39 9.65 -14.87
N CYS A 87 -10.32 8.70 -14.79
CA CYS A 87 -11.72 8.97 -14.48
C CYS A 87 -12.29 7.87 -13.58
N SER A 88 -12.94 8.26 -12.49
CA SER A 88 -13.72 7.36 -11.63
C SER A 88 -15.14 7.89 -11.50
N ILE A 89 -16.12 7.05 -11.83
CA ILE A 89 -17.54 7.40 -11.79
C ILE A 89 -18.24 6.42 -10.87
N THR A 90 -18.76 6.93 -9.76
CA THR A 90 -19.49 6.14 -8.77
C THR A 90 -20.90 6.67 -8.66
N ARG A 91 -21.88 5.80 -8.91
CA ARG A 91 -23.29 6.12 -8.69
C ARG A 91 -23.81 5.37 -7.48
N THR A 92 -24.42 6.09 -6.57
CA THR A 92 -25.14 5.54 -5.42
C THR A 92 -26.61 5.91 -5.52
N ALA A 93 -27.42 5.51 -4.54
CA ALA A 93 -28.81 5.97 -4.44
C ALA A 93 -28.90 7.49 -4.19
N ASP A 94 -27.85 8.10 -3.64
CA ASP A 94 -27.85 9.47 -3.16
C ASP A 94 -27.18 10.46 -4.14
N GLU A 95 -26.27 9.98 -4.99
CA GLU A 95 -25.50 10.85 -5.89
C GLU A 95 -24.85 10.13 -7.08
N LEU A 96 -24.34 10.94 -8.00
CA LEU A 96 -23.32 10.58 -8.97
C LEU A 96 -22.04 11.34 -8.61
N SER A 97 -21.02 10.63 -8.15
CA SER A 97 -19.70 11.17 -7.84
C SER A 97 -18.75 10.92 -9.01
N ILE A 98 -18.05 11.96 -9.45
CA ILE A 98 -17.10 11.90 -10.57
C ILE A 98 -15.76 12.44 -10.10
N VAL A 99 -14.70 11.65 -10.26
CA VAL A 99 -13.32 12.08 -10.07
C VAL A 99 -12.62 12.13 -11.42
N THR A 100 -12.19 13.31 -11.85
CA THR A 100 -11.57 13.55 -13.16
C THR A 100 -10.56 14.69 -13.08
N CYS A 101 -9.89 15.02 -14.18
CA CYS A 101 -8.99 16.16 -14.26
C CYS A 101 -9.70 17.47 -13.90
N SER A 102 -9.10 18.24 -13.00
CA SER A 102 -9.66 19.51 -12.51
C SER A 102 -9.87 20.54 -13.63
N PHE A 103 -9.09 20.44 -14.70
CA PHE A 103 -9.17 21.35 -15.85
C PHE A 103 -10.37 21.05 -16.76
N ASP A 104 -10.87 19.82 -16.77
CA ASP A 104 -12.01 19.41 -17.60
C ASP A 104 -13.36 19.76 -16.96
N VAL A 105 -13.38 19.97 -15.63
CA VAL A 105 -14.62 20.27 -14.90
C VAL A 105 -15.07 21.72 -15.16
N PRO A 106 -16.29 21.95 -15.67
CA PRO A 106 -16.83 23.29 -15.86
C PRO A 106 -16.90 24.08 -14.55
N ALA A 107 -16.64 25.39 -14.61
CA ALA A 107 -16.69 26.26 -13.42
C ALA A 107 -18.08 26.36 -12.77
N THR A 108 -19.13 25.93 -13.45
CA THR A 108 -20.51 25.88 -12.93
C THR A 108 -20.77 24.70 -12.01
N GLU A 109 -19.94 23.66 -12.05
CA GLU A 109 -20.14 22.47 -11.24
C GLU A 109 -19.57 22.66 -9.82
N GLN A 110 -20.31 22.16 -8.83
CA GLN A 110 -19.79 22.09 -7.47
C GLN A 110 -18.70 21.00 -7.40
N ARG A 111 -17.50 21.39 -6.98
CA ARG A 111 -16.34 20.51 -6.94
C ARG A 111 -15.48 20.75 -5.71
N GLU A 112 -14.86 19.68 -5.25
CA GLU A 112 -13.78 19.70 -4.27
C GLU A 112 -12.45 19.44 -4.98
N GLY A 113 -11.36 20.05 -4.47
CA GLY A 113 -10.01 19.92 -5.03
C GLY A 113 -9.31 21.26 -5.23
N PRO A 114 -8.14 21.28 -5.91
CA PRO A 114 -7.52 20.14 -6.59
C PRO A 114 -6.90 19.13 -5.64
N PHE A 115 -6.87 17.88 -6.09
CA PHE A 115 -6.21 16.75 -5.45
C PHE A 115 -5.03 16.29 -6.29
N THR A 116 -3.98 15.83 -5.63
CA THR A 116 -2.89 15.09 -6.23
C THR A 116 -3.10 13.60 -5.93
N ALA A 117 -3.08 12.76 -6.97
CA ALA A 117 -3.24 11.31 -6.82
C ALA A 117 -1.89 10.59 -6.80
N PHE A 118 -1.73 9.69 -5.83
CA PHE A 118 -0.65 8.74 -5.77
C PHE A 118 -1.16 7.35 -6.16
N MET A 119 -0.59 6.76 -7.21
CA MET A 119 -0.88 5.40 -7.65
C MET A 119 0.05 4.43 -6.93
N VAL A 120 -0.50 3.34 -6.38
CA VAL A 120 0.31 2.22 -5.86
C VAL A 120 0.73 1.31 -7.03
N HIS A 121 1.99 0.89 -7.10
CA HIS A 121 2.49 -0.01 -8.15
C HIS A 121 2.49 -1.48 -7.73
N GLY A 122 2.33 -2.34 -8.73
CA GLY A 122 2.31 -3.80 -8.62
C GLY A 122 0.88 -4.33 -8.67
N PRO A 123 0.67 -5.58 -9.13
CA PRO A 123 -0.62 -6.20 -8.92
C PRO A 123 -0.81 -6.35 -7.41
N LEU A 124 -1.75 -5.59 -6.87
CA LEU A 124 -2.19 -5.82 -5.51
C LEU A 124 -2.99 -7.12 -5.54
N ASP A 125 -2.42 -8.20 -4.99
CA ASP A 125 -3.17 -9.42 -4.76
C ASP A 125 -4.43 -9.03 -3.97
N PHE A 126 -5.62 -9.42 -4.41
CA PHE A 126 -6.87 -9.18 -3.68
C PHE A 126 -6.82 -9.74 -2.24
N ALA A 127 -5.92 -10.69 -1.97
CA ALA A 127 -5.65 -11.21 -0.63
C ALA A 127 -4.73 -10.32 0.22
N LEU A 128 -4.07 -9.30 -0.36
CA LEU A 128 -3.23 -8.37 0.38
C LEU A 128 -4.10 -7.46 1.23
N THR A 129 -4.05 -7.67 2.54
CA THR A 129 -4.78 -6.86 3.52
C THR A 129 -3.85 -5.81 4.12
N GLY A 130 -4.39 -4.64 4.44
CA GLY A 130 -3.67 -3.63 5.22
C GLY A 130 -2.89 -2.58 4.44
N ILE A 131 -2.81 -2.65 3.09
CA ILE A 131 -2.15 -1.60 2.26
C ILE A 131 -2.74 -0.22 2.55
N LEU A 132 -4.06 -0.06 2.32
CA LEU A 132 -4.74 1.21 2.57
C LEU A 132 -4.68 1.61 4.04
N SER A 133 -4.69 0.64 4.96
CA SER A 133 -4.54 0.92 6.41
C SER A 133 -3.19 1.55 6.73
N ARG A 134 -2.10 1.01 6.16
CA ARG A 134 -0.73 1.55 6.33
C ARG A 134 -0.61 2.96 5.76
N ILE A 135 -1.09 3.17 4.54
CA ILE A 135 -1.10 4.48 3.87
C ILE A 135 -1.93 5.49 4.67
N ALA A 136 -3.16 5.13 5.03
CA ALA A 136 -4.06 5.98 5.79
C ALA A 136 -3.50 6.31 7.18
N THR A 137 -2.87 5.36 7.86
CA THR A 137 -2.23 5.58 9.16
C THR A 137 -1.08 6.58 9.06
N ALA A 138 -0.21 6.44 8.06
CA ALA A 138 0.90 7.38 7.85
C ALA A 138 0.39 8.80 7.58
N LEU A 139 -0.63 8.95 6.72
CA LEU A 139 -1.19 10.25 6.36
C LEU A 139 -2.01 10.86 7.51
N ALA A 140 -2.77 10.06 8.25
CA ALA A 140 -3.50 10.51 9.44
C ALA A 140 -2.55 11.03 10.53
N ARG A 141 -1.41 10.35 10.77
CA ARG A 141 -0.37 10.83 11.70
C ARG A 141 0.23 12.17 11.28
N ALA A 142 0.31 12.43 9.98
CA ALA A 142 0.72 13.72 9.44
C ALA A 142 -0.41 14.77 9.42
N GLY A 143 -1.65 14.39 9.75
CA GLY A 143 -2.81 15.27 9.62
C GLY A 143 -3.12 15.63 8.17
N VAL A 144 -2.98 14.66 7.25
CA VAL A 144 -3.35 14.79 5.84
C VAL A 144 -4.60 13.92 5.60
N SER A 145 -5.67 14.54 5.12
CA SER A 145 -6.88 13.82 4.71
C SER A 145 -6.65 13.05 3.40
N ILE A 146 -7.34 11.93 3.23
CA ILE A 146 -7.22 11.08 2.05
C ILE A 146 -8.57 10.82 1.41
N PHE A 147 -8.55 10.61 0.09
CA PHE A 147 -9.65 10.05 -0.68
C PHE A 147 -9.10 8.84 -1.46
N ALA A 148 -9.60 7.63 -1.18
CA ALA A 148 -9.08 6.41 -1.77
C ALA A 148 -10.00 5.92 -2.90
N ILE A 149 -9.40 5.51 -4.02
CA ILE A 149 -10.08 4.89 -5.16
C ILE A 149 -9.38 3.58 -5.46
N SER A 150 -10.07 2.47 -5.24
CA SER A 150 -9.63 1.15 -5.67
C SER A 150 -10.10 0.88 -7.10
N THR A 151 -9.24 0.26 -7.89
CA THR A 151 -9.56 -0.29 -9.22
C THR A 151 -9.37 -1.80 -9.20
N PHE A 152 -9.50 -2.45 -10.36
CA PHE A 152 -9.22 -3.87 -10.47
C PHE A 152 -7.75 -4.19 -10.19
N ASP A 153 -6.82 -3.37 -10.70
CA ASP A 153 -5.38 -3.66 -10.65
C ASP A 153 -4.69 -3.05 -9.42
N THR A 154 -5.13 -1.87 -8.99
CA THR A 154 -4.45 -1.09 -7.96
C THR A 154 -5.33 -0.08 -7.23
N ASP A 155 -4.78 0.53 -6.19
CA ASP A 155 -5.33 1.63 -5.43
C ASP A 155 -4.68 2.97 -5.79
N TYR A 156 -5.49 4.02 -5.74
CA TYR A 156 -5.10 5.40 -5.86
C TYR A 156 -5.46 6.13 -4.57
N VAL A 157 -4.53 6.90 -4.04
CA VAL A 157 -4.74 7.74 -2.85
C VAL A 157 -4.60 9.19 -3.24
N LEU A 158 -5.71 9.91 -3.18
CA LEU A 158 -5.80 11.33 -3.46
C LEU A 158 -5.62 12.11 -2.15
N VAL A 159 -4.78 13.14 -2.21
CA VAL A 159 -4.57 14.10 -1.12
C VAL A 159 -4.79 15.52 -1.66
N PRO A 160 -5.25 16.49 -0.85
CA PRO A 160 -5.32 17.88 -1.28
C PRO A 160 -3.98 18.30 -1.90
N SER A 161 -3.97 18.93 -3.07
CA SER A 161 -2.70 19.25 -3.77
C SER A 161 -1.78 20.14 -2.93
N ALA A 162 -2.35 20.99 -2.06
CA ALA A 162 -1.59 21.80 -1.11
C ALA A 162 -0.81 20.98 -0.07
N ASP A 163 -1.24 19.76 0.22
CA ASP A 163 -0.62 18.83 1.17
C ASP A 163 0.23 17.75 0.47
N ALA A 164 0.38 17.77 -0.86
CA ALA A 164 1.02 16.69 -1.61
C ALA A 164 2.47 16.41 -1.17
N ASP A 165 3.28 17.45 -0.97
CA ASP A 165 4.68 17.29 -0.52
C ASP A 165 4.77 16.76 0.91
N LYS A 166 3.86 17.22 1.78
CA LYS A 166 3.73 16.76 3.17
C LYS A 166 3.32 15.30 3.21
N ALA A 167 2.36 14.91 2.39
CA ALA A 167 1.87 13.55 2.24
C ALA A 167 2.98 12.61 1.75
N ARG A 168 3.69 12.98 0.68
CA ARG A 168 4.83 12.25 0.14
C ARG A 168 5.92 12.06 1.20
N SER A 169 6.27 13.14 1.90
CA SER A 169 7.29 13.09 2.97
C SER A 169 6.87 12.15 4.11
N ALA A 170 5.61 12.20 4.53
CA ALA A 170 5.10 11.33 5.59
C ALA A 170 5.11 9.85 5.19
N LEU A 171 4.70 9.53 3.96
CA LEU A 171 4.67 8.17 3.42
C LEU A 171 6.07 7.56 3.24
N THR A 172 7.05 8.38 2.85
CA THR A 172 8.45 7.94 2.78
C THR A 172 9.07 7.82 4.16
N ALA A 173 8.83 8.77 5.07
CA ALA A 173 9.37 8.74 6.43
C ALA A 173 8.82 7.59 7.29
N SER A 174 7.62 7.07 6.97
CA SER A 174 7.06 5.91 7.67
C SER A 174 7.69 4.58 7.24
N GLY A 175 8.60 4.57 6.27
CA GLY A 175 9.16 3.35 5.66
C GLY A 175 8.10 2.52 4.92
N THR A 176 6.93 3.10 4.67
CA THR A 176 5.80 2.41 4.04
C THR A 176 5.89 2.49 2.52
N CYS A 177 6.34 3.63 1.99
CA CYS A 177 6.29 3.90 0.55
C CYS A 177 7.58 4.52 0.00
N ARG A 178 7.97 4.07 -1.19
CA ARG A 178 8.96 4.75 -2.05
C ARG A 178 8.26 5.40 -3.22
N PHE A 179 8.63 6.63 -3.55
CA PHE A 179 8.16 7.27 -4.77
C PHE A 179 9.13 7.03 -5.93
N THR A 180 8.58 6.76 -7.11
CA THR A 180 9.29 6.87 -8.39
C THR A 180 8.84 8.13 -9.11
N ASP A 181 9.69 8.60 -10.03
CA ASP A 181 9.29 9.66 -10.95
C ASP A 181 8.10 9.18 -11.83
N PRO A 182 7.26 10.12 -12.32
CA PRO A 182 6.16 9.81 -13.22
C PRO A 182 6.61 9.17 -14.53
#